data_AF-A0A2V3PTT8-F1
#
_entry.id   AF-A0A2V3PTT8-F1
#
_cell.length_a   1.000
_cell.length_b   1.000
_cell.length_c   1.000
_cell.angle_alpha   90.00
_cell.angle_beta   90.00
_cell.angle_gamma   90.00
#
_symmetry.space_group_name_H-M   'P 1'
#
loop_
_entity.id
_entity.type
_entity.pdbx_description
1 polymer ?
#
loop_
_entity_poly.entity_id
_entity_poly.type
_entity_poly.pdbx_seq_one_letter_code
_entity_poly.pdbx_strand_id
1 'polypeptide(L)'
;MMRKYILFFLIISVVPVLFAQVGVNTTSPAGVFHIDPNKNSPTTVTDDVVVDVTGNMGLGTLSPAAKVHIAVPAGNVAFRMTDGSQAADRILMSDASGNASWGVIKGSGGYTMKVTAAKTFPNAAATLMPLDGSNTQINIVSAGNYLVTIRWSGTTTTIGASGAVSAYFYLRKNGSNVDAIEYYVPATANTPFAFTTMLMATNCVPGNYLQVYVTPSVGGQPWVINGSGTVNPSIVVFRM
;
A
#
# COMPACT_ATOMS: atom_id res chain seq x y z
N MET A 1 -31.51 -1.89 76.12
CA MET A 1 -32.06 -1.98 74.75
C MET A 1 -31.11 -1.52 73.63
N MET A 2 -30.03 -0.75 73.89
CA MET A 2 -29.17 -0.19 72.82
C MET A 2 -28.20 -1.17 72.10
N ARG A 3 -27.86 -2.33 72.71
CA ARG A 3 -26.92 -3.30 72.13
C ARG A 3 -27.40 -3.99 70.85
N LYS A 4 -28.72 -4.15 70.65
CA LYS A 4 -29.29 -4.81 69.45
C LYS A 4 -29.17 -3.94 68.19
N TYR A 5 -29.23 -2.63 68.34
CA TYR A 5 -29.10 -1.69 67.22
C TYR A 5 -27.64 -1.53 66.76
N ILE A 6 -26.67 -1.64 67.69
CA ILE A 6 -25.24 -1.62 67.35
C ILE A 6 -24.87 -2.80 66.45
N LEU A 7 -25.38 -4.01 66.75
CA LEU A 7 -25.13 -5.20 65.94
C LEU A 7 -25.74 -5.06 64.52
N PHE A 8 -26.92 -4.46 64.42
CA PHE A 8 -27.60 -4.21 63.14
C PHE A 8 -26.84 -3.19 62.27
N PHE A 9 -26.34 -2.11 62.85
CA PHE A 9 -25.48 -1.15 62.14
C PHE A 9 -24.12 -1.74 61.75
N LEU A 10 -23.53 -2.60 62.58
CA LEU A 10 -22.29 -3.30 62.25
C LEU A 10 -22.48 -4.23 61.05
N ILE A 11 -23.59 -4.98 60.99
CA ILE A 11 -23.91 -5.86 59.86
C ILE A 11 -24.13 -5.08 58.55
N ILE A 12 -24.78 -3.91 58.61
CA ILE A 12 -24.96 -3.03 57.44
C ILE A 12 -23.63 -2.40 57.00
N SER A 13 -22.71 -2.09 57.93
CA SER A 13 -21.39 -1.54 57.60
C SER A 13 -20.39 -2.57 57.03
N VAL A 14 -20.70 -3.87 57.15
CA VAL A 14 -19.84 -4.99 56.70
C VAL A 14 -20.38 -5.60 55.40
N VAL A 15 -21.39 -5.00 54.76
CA VAL A 15 -21.77 -5.39 53.40
C VAL A 15 -20.55 -5.14 52.50
N PRO A 16 -19.91 -6.17 51.92
CA PRO A 16 -18.82 -5.96 51.00
C PRO A 16 -19.34 -5.07 49.87
N VAL A 17 -18.52 -4.12 49.40
CA VAL A 17 -18.86 -3.26 48.27
C VAL A 17 -19.26 -4.18 47.11
N LEU A 18 -20.56 -4.35 46.90
CA LEU A 18 -21.07 -5.19 45.83
C LEU A 18 -20.79 -4.43 44.55
N PHE A 19 -19.83 -4.92 43.77
CA PHE A 19 -19.62 -4.41 42.42
C PHE A 19 -20.92 -4.61 41.64
N ALA A 20 -21.51 -3.52 41.17
CA ALA A 20 -22.73 -3.53 40.36
C ALA A 20 -22.39 -3.96 38.91
N GLN A 21 -21.89 -5.18 38.76
CA GLN A 21 -21.65 -5.82 37.48
C GLN A 21 -22.98 -6.31 36.91
N VAL A 22 -23.19 -6.05 35.62
CA VAL A 22 -24.41 -6.48 34.92
C VAL A 22 -24.08 -7.72 34.10
N GLY A 23 -24.66 -8.85 34.50
CA GLY A 23 -24.62 -10.10 33.75
C GLY A 23 -25.93 -10.36 33.02
N VAL A 24 -25.87 -10.78 31.77
CA VAL A 24 -27.01 -11.32 31.03
C VAL A 24 -26.72 -12.78 30.72
N ASN A 25 -27.55 -13.68 31.26
CA ASN A 25 -27.44 -15.13 31.13
C ASN A 25 -26.10 -15.72 31.64
N THR A 26 -25.38 -14.98 32.50
CA THR A 26 -24.23 -15.44 33.27
C THR A 26 -24.42 -15.08 34.75
N THR A 27 -24.05 -16.00 35.65
CA THR A 27 -24.03 -15.75 37.10
C THR A 27 -22.66 -15.30 37.61
N SER A 28 -21.65 -15.29 36.73
CA SER A 28 -20.29 -14.85 37.04
C SER A 28 -19.77 -13.90 35.95
N PRO A 29 -20.24 -12.65 35.91
CA PRO A 29 -19.73 -11.64 34.98
C PRO A 29 -18.21 -11.48 35.09
N ALA A 30 -17.52 -11.44 33.96
CA ALA A 30 -16.06 -11.25 33.90
C ALA A 30 -15.64 -9.78 33.72
N GLY A 31 -16.60 -8.87 33.66
CA GLY A 31 -16.40 -7.44 33.49
C GLY A 31 -17.58 -6.64 34.07
N VAL A 32 -17.60 -5.32 33.84
CA VAL A 32 -18.70 -4.46 34.31
C VAL A 32 -20.02 -4.76 33.59
N PHE A 33 -19.93 -5.27 32.36
CA PHE A 33 -21.05 -5.79 31.59
C PHE A 33 -20.62 -7.08 30.88
N HIS A 34 -21.39 -8.15 31.02
CA HIS A 34 -21.09 -9.45 30.40
C HIS A 34 -22.38 -10.11 29.88
N ILE A 35 -22.43 -10.42 28.59
CA ILE A 35 -23.48 -11.20 27.94
C ILE A 35 -22.89 -12.56 27.53
N ASP A 36 -23.50 -13.64 28.02
CA ASP A 36 -23.16 -15.03 27.70
C ASP A 36 -24.44 -15.72 27.18
N PRO A 37 -24.72 -15.72 25.87
CA PRO A 37 -26.00 -16.19 25.35
C PRO A 37 -26.20 -17.70 25.52
N ASN A 38 -25.13 -18.50 25.59
CA ASN A 38 -25.22 -19.95 25.71
C ASN A 38 -25.06 -20.48 27.15
N LYS A 39 -24.78 -19.60 28.12
CA LYS A 39 -24.52 -19.94 29.52
C LYS A 39 -23.39 -20.97 29.65
N ASN A 40 -22.38 -20.84 28.80
CA ASN A 40 -21.28 -21.82 28.65
C ASN A 40 -19.93 -21.24 29.12
N SER A 41 -19.91 -20.00 29.61
CA SER A 41 -18.74 -19.34 30.15
C SER A 41 -18.39 -19.87 31.56
N PRO A 42 -17.10 -20.00 31.96
CA PRO A 42 -15.89 -19.58 31.24
C PRO A 42 -15.33 -20.66 30.30
N THR A 43 -16.04 -21.77 30.07
CA THR A 43 -15.50 -22.90 29.28
C THR A 43 -15.43 -22.60 27.80
N THR A 44 -16.43 -21.90 27.28
CA THR A 44 -16.49 -21.37 25.91
C THR A 44 -16.85 -19.91 26.04
N VAL A 45 -16.08 -19.05 25.37
CA VAL A 45 -16.24 -17.58 25.45
C VAL A 45 -16.36 -16.94 24.08
N THR A 46 -16.32 -17.73 23.01
CA THR A 46 -16.30 -17.25 21.62
C THR A 46 -17.59 -16.55 21.20
N ASP A 47 -18.67 -16.78 21.93
CA ASP A 47 -19.98 -16.14 21.75
C ASP A 47 -20.27 -15.02 22.76
N ASP A 48 -19.35 -14.77 23.70
CA ASP A 48 -19.54 -13.77 24.75
C ASP A 48 -19.25 -12.36 24.26
N VAL A 49 -19.94 -11.39 24.86
CA VAL A 49 -19.62 -9.96 24.76
C VAL A 49 -19.37 -9.42 26.15
N VAL A 50 -18.19 -8.81 26.35
CA VAL A 50 -17.80 -8.24 27.64
C VAL A 50 -17.36 -6.79 27.48
N VAL A 51 -17.64 -5.96 28.49
CA VAL A 51 -16.96 -4.68 28.71
C VAL A 51 -16.19 -4.80 30.02
N ASP A 52 -14.87 -4.58 29.96
CA ASP A 52 -14.02 -4.67 31.13
C ASP A 52 -14.05 -3.40 32.01
N VAL A 53 -13.39 -3.45 33.16
CA VAL A 53 -13.31 -2.32 34.11
C VAL A 53 -12.57 -1.09 33.57
N THR A 54 -11.85 -1.22 32.45
CA THR A 54 -11.14 -0.14 31.77
C THR A 54 -11.93 0.43 30.58
N GLY A 55 -13.14 -0.09 30.35
CA GLY A 55 -14.03 0.30 29.26
C GLY A 55 -13.61 -0.25 27.89
N ASN A 56 -12.85 -1.35 27.84
CA ASN A 56 -12.58 -2.06 26.60
C ASN A 56 -13.66 -3.10 26.34
N MET A 57 -14.07 -3.24 25.08
CA MET A 57 -15.07 -4.23 24.66
C MET A 57 -14.38 -5.46 24.07
N GLY A 58 -14.68 -6.63 24.61
CA GLY A 58 -14.31 -7.93 24.05
C GLY A 58 -15.51 -8.58 23.37
N LEU A 59 -15.29 -9.13 22.17
CA LEU A 59 -16.22 -10.03 21.50
C LEU A 59 -15.47 -11.35 21.30
N GLY A 60 -15.95 -12.42 21.92
CA GLY A 60 -15.28 -13.72 21.87
C GLY A 60 -14.06 -13.85 22.80
N THR A 61 -13.84 -12.90 23.72
CA THR A 61 -12.72 -12.89 24.68
C THR A 61 -13.10 -12.16 25.96
N LEU A 62 -12.66 -12.68 27.10
CA LEU A 62 -12.88 -12.06 28.42
C LEU A 62 -11.78 -11.06 28.83
N SER A 63 -10.67 -11.03 28.09
CA SER A 63 -9.49 -10.19 28.39
C SER A 63 -9.15 -9.31 27.18
N PRO A 64 -9.97 -8.28 26.86
CA PRO A 64 -9.70 -7.40 25.74
C PRO A 64 -8.40 -6.59 25.94
N ALA A 65 -7.56 -6.52 24.89
CA ALA A 65 -6.27 -5.81 24.92
C ALA A 65 -6.30 -4.47 24.15
N ALA A 66 -7.45 -4.12 23.59
CA ALA A 66 -7.70 -2.90 22.84
C ALA A 66 -9.15 -2.44 23.08
N LYS A 67 -9.47 -1.20 22.71
CA LYS A 67 -10.82 -0.62 22.94
C LYS A 67 -11.95 -1.49 22.36
N VAL A 68 -11.68 -2.14 21.23
CA VAL A 68 -12.50 -3.23 20.70
C VAL A 68 -11.54 -4.38 20.36
N HIS A 69 -11.74 -5.55 20.97
CA HIS A 69 -10.98 -6.77 20.68
C HIS A 69 -11.96 -7.86 20.25
N ILE A 70 -11.89 -8.25 18.97
CA ILE A 70 -12.68 -9.37 18.43
C ILE A 70 -11.78 -10.60 18.31
N ALA A 71 -12.11 -11.65 19.03
CA ALA A 71 -11.43 -12.94 18.98
C ALA A 71 -12.40 -14.00 18.45
N VAL A 72 -12.00 -14.70 17.40
CA VAL A 72 -12.79 -15.79 16.82
C VAL A 72 -11.88 -17.00 16.55
N PRO A 73 -12.43 -18.23 16.49
CA PRO A 73 -11.69 -19.39 16.03
C PRO A 73 -11.08 -19.18 14.64
N ALA A 74 -9.93 -19.82 14.38
CA ALA A 74 -9.25 -19.75 13.09
C ALA A 74 -10.19 -20.18 11.94
N GLY A 75 -10.21 -19.42 10.85
CA GLY A 75 -11.07 -19.65 9.70
C GLY A 75 -12.44 -18.95 9.76
N ASN A 76 -12.81 -18.38 10.91
CA ASN A 76 -14.04 -17.58 11.03
C ASN A 76 -13.79 -16.10 10.69
N VAL A 77 -14.83 -15.41 10.25
CA VAL A 77 -14.78 -13.97 9.97
C VAL A 77 -14.89 -13.19 11.29
N ALA A 78 -13.82 -12.52 11.69
CA ALA A 78 -13.81 -11.68 12.89
C ALA A 78 -14.59 -10.38 12.69
N PHE A 79 -14.37 -9.69 11.56
CA PHE A 79 -14.94 -8.38 11.30
C PHE A 79 -15.59 -8.32 9.92
N ARG A 80 -16.80 -7.77 9.86
CA ARG A 80 -17.51 -7.48 8.61
C ARG A 80 -18.14 -6.09 8.70
N MET A 81 -17.75 -5.20 7.79
CA MET A 81 -18.36 -3.89 7.61
C MET A 81 -19.17 -3.87 6.31
N THR A 82 -20.43 -3.46 6.37
CA THR A 82 -21.30 -3.31 5.19
C THR A 82 -21.69 -1.83 5.10
N ASP A 83 -21.00 -1.07 4.27
CA ASP A 83 -21.18 0.38 4.10
C ASP A 83 -21.72 0.75 2.70
N GLY A 84 -22.06 -0.25 1.88
CA GLY A 84 -22.50 -0.10 0.49
C GLY A 84 -21.35 -0.04 -0.53
N SER A 85 -20.11 0.04 -0.05
CA SER A 85 -18.90 0.10 -0.87
C SER A 85 -18.06 -1.17 -0.78
N GLN A 86 -18.45 -2.19 -0.01
CA GLN A 86 -17.79 -3.50 -0.01
C GLN A 86 -17.88 -4.21 -1.38
N ALA A 87 -16.78 -4.82 -1.84
CA ALA A 87 -16.71 -5.66 -3.04
C ALA A 87 -15.47 -6.57 -2.99
N ALA A 88 -15.36 -7.52 -3.93
CA ALA A 88 -14.12 -8.29 -4.11
C ALA A 88 -12.91 -7.34 -4.32
N ASP A 89 -11.75 -7.74 -3.79
CA ASP A 89 -10.46 -7.04 -3.91
C ASP A 89 -10.40 -5.60 -3.39
N ARG A 90 -11.34 -5.21 -2.52
CA ARG A 90 -11.29 -3.92 -1.81
C ARG A 90 -10.52 -4.02 -0.51
N ILE A 91 -9.92 -2.91 -0.11
CA ILE A 91 -9.27 -2.75 1.19
C ILE A 91 -10.08 -1.81 2.09
N LEU A 92 -9.92 -1.97 3.40
CA LEU A 92 -10.44 -1.03 4.38
C LEU A 92 -9.50 0.19 4.41
N MET A 93 -10.04 1.37 4.11
CA MET A 93 -9.30 2.63 4.09
C MET A 93 -9.79 3.57 5.19
N SER A 94 -8.92 4.46 5.65
CA SER A 94 -9.28 5.57 6.54
C SER A 94 -9.30 6.89 5.78
N ASP A 95 -10.24 7.77 6.10
CA ASP A 95 -10.16 9.18 5.72
C ASP A 95 -9.35 10.01 6.75
N ALA A 96 -9.27 11.33 6.52
CA ALA A 96 -8.55 12.26 7.40
C ALA A 96 -9.16 12.41 8.80
N SER A 97 -10.42 12.01 8.98
CA SER A 97 -11.13 12.02 10.26
C SER A 97 -11.11 10.66 10.97
N GLY A 98 -10.47 9.64 10.38
CA GLY A 98 -10.43 8.29 10.92
C GLY A 98 -11.62 7.40 10.53
N ASN A 99 -12.50 7.84 9.64
CA ASN A 99 -13.65 7.02 9.23
C ASN A 99 -13.19 5.91 8.30
N ALA A 100 -13.62 4.69 8.61
CA ALA A 100 -13.33 3.51 7.79
C ALA A 100 -14.35 3.38 6.66
N SER A 101 -13.88 3.10 5.43
CA SER A 101 -14.73 2.74 4.29
C SER A 101 -14.02 1.74 3.39
N TRP A 102 -14.77 0.94 2.62
CA TRP A 102 -14.16 0.09 1.60
C TRP A 102 -13.81 0.90 0.36
N GLY A 103 -12.63 0.65 -0.18
CA GLY A 103 -12.33 1.16 -1.51
C GLY A 103 -11.19 0.45 -2.20
N VAL A 104 -10.95 0.93 -3.42
CA VAL A 104 -9.79 0.52 -4.19
C VAL A 104 -8.57 1.22 -3.63
N ILE A 105 -7.45 0.52 -3.57
CA ILE A 105 -6.22 1.21 -3.20
C ILE A 105 -5.96 2.27 -4.26
N LYS A 106 -5.93 3.55 -3.86
CA LYS A 106 -5.57 4.63 -4.76
C LYS A 106 -4.07 4.48 -5.08
N GLY A 107 -3.75 3.76 -6.15
CA GLY A 107 -2.41 3.59 -6.70
C GLY A 107 -1.44 2.69 -5.92
N SER A 108 -1.93 1.69 -5.18
CA SER A 108 -1.01 0.68 -4.61
C SER A 108 -0.72 -0.41 -5.63
N GLY A 109 0.57 -0.71 -5.73
CA GLY A 109 1.14 -1.60 -6.73
C GLY A 109 1.62 -0.76 -7.89
N GLY A 110 2.92 -0.46 -7.92
CA GLY A 110 3.50 0.05 -9.14
C GLY A 110 3.16 -0.89 -10.30
N TYR A 111 2.86 -0.34 -11.46
CA TYR A 111 2.52 -1.13 -12.64
C TYR A 111 3.70 -1.14 -13.60
N THR A 112 3.78 -2.19 -14.42
CA THR A 112 4.79 -2.28 -15.47
C THR A 112 4.26 -1.67 -16.76
N MET A 113 5.16 -1.03 -17.51
CA MET A 113 4.92 -0.65 -18.90
C MET A 113 5.96 -1.35 -19.78
N LYS A 114 5.47 -1.91 -20.89
CA LYS A 114 6.29 -2.66 -21.85
C LYS A 114 6.74 -1.76 -22.98
N VAL A 115 7.91 -2.03 -23.53
CA VAL A 115 8.33 -1.50 -24.82
C VAL A 115 7.62 -2.28 -25.92
N THR A 116 6.92 -1.60 -26.83
CA THR A 116 6.04 -2.21 -27.85
C THR A 116 6.70 -2.45 -29.20
N ALA A 117 7.80 -1.77 -29.47
CA ALA A 117 8.44 -1.81 -30.80
C ALA A 117 9.94 -1.55 -30.70
N ALA A 118 10.66 -2.02 -31.72
CA ALA A 118 12.07 -1.73 -31.87
C ALA A 118 12.21 -0.23 -32.08
N LYS A 119 13.28 0.37 -31.54
CA LYS A 119 13.50 1.81 -31.67
C LYS A 119 14.98 2.11 -31.74
N THR A 120 15.31 2.98 -32.68
CA THR A 120 16.60 3.66 -32.74
C THR A 120 16.46 5.03 -32.10
N PHE A 121 17.35 5.32 -31.16
CA PHE A 121 17.53 6.62 -30.51
C PHE A 121 18.77 7.26 -31.12
N PRO A 122 18.65 8.27 -32.00
CA PRO A 122 19.81 8.88 -32.66
C PRO A 122 20.67 9.65 -31.67
N ASN A 123 21.97 9.73 -31.95
CA ASN A 123 22.88 10.53 -31.14
C ASN A 123 22.45 12.01 -31.11
N ALA A 124 22.53 12.63 -29.95
CA ALA A 124 22.15 14.02 -29.69
C ALA A 124 20.70 14.40 -30.06
N ALA A 125 19.80 13.42 -30.21
CA ALA A 125 18.38 13.66 -30.52
C ALA A 125 17.44 12.99 -29.50
N ALA A 126 16.68 13.82 -28.78
CA ALA A 126 15.70 13.32 -27.82
C ALA A 126 14.57 12.56 -28.51
N THR A 127 14.50 11.26 -28.23
CA THR A 127 13.54 10.36 -28.86
C THR A 127 12.65 9.71 -27.81
N LEU A 128 11.34 9.73 -28.05
CA LEU A 128 10.33 9.15 -27.17
C LEU A 128 10.44 7.62 -27.15
N MET A 129 10.44 7.06 -25.94
CA MET A 129 10.44 5.62 -25.72
C MET A 129 9.09 5.01 -26.11
N PRO A 130 9.06 3.91 -26.89
CA PRO A 130 7.80 3.35 -27.39
C PRO A 130 7.14 2.45 -26.34
N LEU A 131 6.54 3.07 -25.33
CA LEU A 131 5.79 2.37 -24.27
C LEU A 131 4.44 1.85 -24.78
N ASP A 132 3.89 0.84 -24.10
CA ASP A 132 2.57 0.29 -24.38
C ASP A 132 1.44 1.28 -24.06
N GLY A 133 0.37 1.21 -24.87
CA GLY A 133 -0.71 2.18 -24.90
C GLY A 133 -0.71 3.03 -26.19
N SER A 134 -1.87 3.57 -26.55
CA SER A 134 -2.09 4.26 -27.84
C SER A 134 -1.24 5.52 -28.05
N ASN A 135 -0.64 6.10 -27.00
CA ASN A 135 0.08 7.38 -27.05
C ASN A 135 1.50 7.35 -26.47
N THR A 136 2.09 6.18 -26.12
CA THR A 136 3.41 6.10 -25.44
C THR A 136 3.51 6.98 -24.18
N GLN A 137 2.38 7.11 -23.46
CA GLN A 137 2.19 7.99 -22.30
C GLN A 137 1.85 7.16 -21.06
N ILE A 138 2.45 7.54 -19.94
CA ILE A 138 2.09 7.09 -18.60
C ILE A 138 0.96 8.03 -18.11
N ASN A 139 -0.30 7.59 -18.22
CA ASN A 139 -1.44 8.42 -17.86
C ASN A 139 -1.64 8.49 -16.34
N ILE A 140 -1.74 9.69 -15.79
CA ILE A 140 -1.96 9.93 -14.37
C ILE A 140 -3.46 9.96 -14.09
N VAL A 141 -3.94 8.95 -13.36
CA VAL A 141 -5.36 8.81 -12.96
C VAL A 141 -5.61 9.22 -11.50
N SER A 142 -4.56 9.58 -10.76
CA SER A 142 -4.67 9.96 -9.36
C SER A 142 -3.57 10.94 -8.97
N ALA A 143 -3.87 11.86 -8.06
CA ALA A 143 -2.89 12.84 -7.63
C ALA A 143 -1.77 12.19 -6.79
N GLY A 144 -0.52 12.59 -6.98
CA GLY A 144 0.59 12.08 -6.19
C GLY A 144 1.94 12.33 -6.82
N ASN A 145 2.99 11.78 -6.20
CA ASN A 145 4.31 11.73 -6.79
C ASN A 145 4.50 10.37 -7.46
N TYR A 146 5.25 10.33 -8.55
CA TYR A 146 5.44 9.14 -9.36
C TYR A 146 6.92 8.89 -9.55
N LEU A 147 7.37 7.70 -9.18
CA LEU A 147 8.72 7.20 -9.41
C LEU A 147 8.69 6.26 -10.62
N VAL A 148 9.47 6.60 -11.64
CA VAL A 148 9.58 5.85 -12.90
C VAL A 148 10.93 5.16 -12.93
N THR A 149 10.91 3.85 -12.69
CA THR A 149 12.10 3.00 -12.76
C THR A 149 12.25 2.49 -14.18
N ILE A 150 13.43 2.68 -14.76
CA ILE A 150 13.78 2.25 -16.10
C ILE A 150 14.87 1.20 -15.97
N ARG A 151 14.54 -0.06 -16.27
CA ARG A 151 15.55 -1.08 -16.54
C ARG A 151 15.86 -1.03 -18.03
N TRP A 152 17.03 -0.55 -18.37
CA TRP A 152 17.49 -0.46 -19.76
C TRP A 152 18.10 -1.77 -20.23
N SER A 153 17.86 -2.11 -21.49
CA SER A 153 18.63 -3.07 -22.27
C SER A 153 18.65 -2.59 -23.71
N GLY A 154 19.84 -2.42 -24.28
CA GLY A 154 19.99 -1.98 -25.65
C GLY A 154 21.38 -2.28 -26.20
N THR A 155 21.58 -1.96 -27.48
CA THR A 155 22.85 -2.11 -28.18
C THR A 155 23.24 -0.80 -28.84
N THR A 156 24.50 -0.73 -29.25
CA THR A 156 24.98 0.27 -30.20
C THR A 156 25.92 -0.41 -31.18
N THR A 157 25.96 0.02 -32.44
CA THR A 157 26.73 -0.66 -33.50
C THR A 157 28.20 -0.30 -33.49
N THR A 158 28.53 0.86 -32.95
CA THR A 158 29.90 1.39 -32.86
C THR A 158 30.09 2.03 -31.50
N ILE A 159 31.34 2.20 -31.08
CA ILE A 159 31.70 2.80 -29.78
C ILE A 159 32.86 3.78 -30.00
N GLY A 160 32.86 4.88 -29.24
CA GLY A 160 33.97 5.81 -29.23
C GLY A 160 35.23 5.21 -28.59
N ALA A 161 36.37 5.89 -28.78
CA ALA A 161 37.68 5.44 -28.28
C ALA A 161 37.75 5.24 -26.75
N SER A 162 36.84 5.86 -25.99
CA SER A 162 36.76 5.73 -24.53
C SER A 162 36.25 4.37 -24.05
N GLY A 163 35.65 3.55 -24.93
CA GLY A 163 35.02 2.28 -24.55
C GLY A 163 33.74 2.41 -23.71
N ALA A 164 33.22 3.63 -23.58
CA ALA A 164 32.00 3.92 -22.83
C ALA A 164 31.02 4.74 -23.68
N VAL A 165 29.73 4.52 -23.44
CA VAL A 165 28.63 5.27 -24.04
C VAL A 165 27.76 5.86 -22.94
N SER A 166 27.02 6.93 -23.26
CA SER A 166 26.01 7.49 -22.36
C SER A 166 24.72 7.85 -23.06
N ALA A 167 23.65 7.94 -22.28
CA ALA A 167 22.41 8.57 -22.70
C ALA A 167 21.77 9.33 -21.54
N TYR A 168 21.17 10.47 -21.88
CA TYR A 168 20.24 11.16 -21.01
C TYR A 168 18.87 10.48 -21.08
N PHE A 169 18.29 10.24 -19.91
CA PHE A 169 16.90 9.87 -19.74
C PHE A 169 16.18 11.07 -19.16
N TYR A 170 15.18 11.57 -19.89
CA TYR A 170 14.34 12.67 -19.47
C TYR A 170 12.95 12.15 -19.12
N LEU A 171 12.47 12.50 -17.94
CA LEU A 171 11.05 12.35 -17.61
C LEU A 171 10.36 13.68 -17.94
N ARG A 172 9.35 13.62 -18.79
CA ARG A 172 8.51 14.77 -19.12
C ARG A 172 7.15 14.63 -18.47
N LYS A 173 6.62 15.71 -17.91
CA LYS A 173 5.23 15.86 -17.47
C LYS A 173 4.55 16.86 -18.39
N ASN A 174 3.46 16.46 -19.04
CA ASN A 174 2.70 17.32 -19.97
C ASN A 174 3.59 18.00 -21.02
N GLY A 175 4.55 17.26 -21.57
CA GLY A 175 5.48 17.75 -22.59
C GLY A 175 6.72 18.53 -22.08
N SER A 176 6.77 18.91 -20.81
CA SER A 176 7.92 19.62 -20.21
C SER A 176 8.82 18.67 -19.43
N ASN A 177 10.15 18.81 -19.54
CA ASN A 177 11.10 18.05 -18.72
C ASN A 177 10.88 18.39 -17.23
N VAL A 178 10.76 17.37 -16.38
CA VAL A 178 10.62 17.51 -14.91
C VAL A 178 11.76 16.85 -14.15
N ASP A 179 12.43 15.88 -14.76
CA ASP A 179 13.60 15.21 -14.19
C ASP A 179 14.49 14.66 -15.31
N ALA A 180 15.79 14.53 -15.05
CA ALA A 180 16.73 13.98 -16.00
C ALA A 180 17.96 13.37 -15.32
N ILE A 181 18.49 12.31 -15.92
CA ILE A 181 19.77 11.72 -15.52
C ILE A 181 20.54 11.24 -16.75
N GLU A 182 21.84 11.50 -16.78
CA GLU A 182 22.75 10.88 -17.75
C GLU A 182 23.39 9.63 -17.12
N TYR A 183 23.32 8.51 -17.83
CA TYR A 183 23.92 7.26 -17.38
C TYR A 183 25.07 6.86 -18.30
N TYR A 184 26.26 6.65 -17.72
CA TYR A 184 27.44 6.18 -18.42
C TYR A 184 27.61 4.68 -18.21
N VAL A 185 27.88 3.95 -19.29
CA VAL A 185 28.06 2.50 -19.25
C VAL A 185 29.21 2.07 -20.16
N PRO A 186 30.13 1.22 -19.68
CA PRO A 186 31.08 0.54 -20.56
C PRO A 186 30.32 -0.28 -21.62
N ALA A 187 30.73 -0.20 -22.88
CA ALA A 187 30.05 -0.91 -23.94
C ALA A 187 31.03 -1.44 -24.98
N THR A 188 30.66 -2.57 -25.58
CA THR A 188 31.32 -3.14 -26.75
C THR A 188 30.38 -3.02 -27.94
N ALA A 189 30.90 -2.64 -29.10
CA ALA A 189 30.11 -2.59 -30.34
C ALA A 189 29.33 -3.89 -30.56
N ASN A 190 28.05 -3.76 -30.95
CA ASN A 190 27.12 -4.85 -31.21
C ASN A 190 26.84 -5.79 -30.02
N THR A 191 27.24 -5.40 -28.81
CA THR A 191 26.99 -6.18 -27.59
C THR A 191 25.93 -5.50 -26.73
N PRO A 192 24.93 -6.23 -26.21
CA PRO A 192 23.94 -5.66 -25.31
C PRO A 192 24.57 -5.12 -24.02
N PHE A 193 24.09 -3.96 -23.58
CA PHE A 193 24.39 -3.39 -22.26
C PHE A 193 23.09 -3.09 -21.53
N ALA A 194 23.12 -3.23 -20.20
CA ALA A 194 21.95 -3.08 -19.34
C ALA A 194 22.31 -2.36 -18.05
N PHE A 195 21.36 -1.62 -17.52
CA PHE A 195 21.45 -0.93 -16.23
C PHE A 195 20.04 -0.56 -15.75
N THR A 196 19.94 -0.05 -14.53
CA THR A 196 18.68 0.47 -13.97
C THR A 196 18.88 1.91 -13.53
N THR A 197 17.93 2.77 -13.85
CA THR A 197 17.86 4.14 -13.37
C THR A 197 16.44 4.50 -12.94
N MET A 198 16.28 5.63 -12.26
CA MET A 198 14.99 6.09 -11.71
C MET A 198 14.85 7.59 -11.94
N LEU A 199 13.63 8.02 -12.23
CA LEU A 199 13.26 9.43 -12.40
C LEU A 199 11.98 9.71 -11.61
N MET A 200 11.78 10.92 -11.13
CA MET A 200 10.63 11.30 -10.32
C MET A 200 9.83 12.45 -10.94
N ALA A 201 8.51 12.29 -11.00
CA ALA A 201 7.59 13.39 -11.28
C ALA A 201 6.81 13.72 -10.00
N THR A 202 6.92 14.95 -9.54
CA THR A 202 6.20 15.44 -8.35
C THR A 202 4.94 16.19 -8.75
N ASN A 203 3.99 16.29 -7.81
CA ASN A 203 2.76 17.08 -7.96
C ASN A 203 2.01 16.73 -9.25
N CYS A 204 1.83 15.43 -9.52
CA CYS A 204 0.99 14.97 -10.60
C CYS A 204 -0.46 15.01 -10.13
N VAL A 205 -1.37 15.41 -11.03
CA VAL A 205 -2.83 15.41 -10.80
C VAL A 205 -3.52 14.58 -11.89
N PRO A 206 -4.76 14.07 -11.66
CA PRO A 206 -5.52 13.37 -12.69
C PRO A 206 -5.57 14.17 -14.00
N GLY A 207 -5.30 13.50 -15.13
CA GLY A 207 -5.23 14.12 -16.46
C GLY A 207 -3.83 14.59 -16.86
N ASN A 208 -2.85 14.61 -15.96
CA ASN A 208 -1.45 14.69 -16.38
C ASN A 208 -1.02 13.42 -17.11
N TYR A 209 0.03 13.53 -17.91
CA TYR A 209 0.72 12.38 -18.48
C TYR A 209 2.22 12.53 -18.33
N LEU A 210 2.92 11.39 -18.17
CA LEU A 210 4.37 11.32 -18.19
C LEU A 210 4.88 10.62 -19.45
N GLN A 211 6.07 11.00 -19.88
CA GLN A 211 6.77 10.41 -21.03
C GLN A 211 8.26 10.27 -20.72
N VAL A 212 8.87 9.21 -21.22
CA VAL A 212 10.32 8.99 -21.12
C VAL A 212 10.96 9.25 -22.48
N TYR A 213 11.88 10.21 -22.51
CA TYR A 213 12.72 10.50 -23.68
C TYR A 213 14.15 10.05 -23.42
N VAL A 214 14.79 9.50 -24.44
CA VAL A 214 16.18 9.05 -24.37
C VAL A 214 17.00 9.81 -25.42
N THR A 215 18.17 10.29 -25.02
CA THR A 215 19.12 11.02 -25.89
C THR A 215 20.52 10.46 -25.68
N PRO A 216 21.00 9.55 -26.54
CA PRO A 216 22.41 9.17 -26.57
C PRO A 216 23.31 10.40 -26.74
N SER A 217 24.45 10.40 -26.05
CA SER A 217 25.32 11.57 -25.87
C SER A 217 26.79 11.20 -26.09
N VAL A 218 27.46 10.64 -25.08
CA VAL A 218 28.88 10.28 -25.15
C VAL A 218 29.03 8.95 -25.88
N GLY A 219 30.13 8.83 -26.63
CA GLY A 219 30.38 7.74 -27.55
C GLY A 219 29.83 8.02 -28.96
N GLY A 220 28.90 8.96 -29.10
CA GLY A 220 28.50 9.56 -30.38
C GLY A 220 27.60 8.71 -31.27
N GLN A 221 27.09 7.59 -30.76
CA GLN A 221 26.41 6.58 -31.59
C GLN A 221 24.97 6.36 -31.17
N PRO A 222 24.07 6.05 -32.13
CA PRO A 222 22.69 5.69 -31.82
C PRO A 222 22.61 4.50 -30.87
N TRP A 223 21.62 4.52 -29.98
CA TRP A 223 21.25 3.37 -29.17
C TRP A 223 20.05 2.69 -29.81
N VAL A 224 20.01 1.37 -29.76
CA VAL A 224 18.94 0.57 -30.35
C VAL A 224 18.37 -0.34 -29.29
N ILE A 225 17.04 -0.41 -29.23
CA ILE A 225 16.31 -1.42 -28.47
C ILE A 225 15.54 -2.31 -29.44
N ASN A 226 15.48 -3.60 -29.13
CA ASN A 226 14.73 -4.55 -29.94
C ASN A 226 13.24 -4.50 -29.58
N GLY A 227 12.38 -4.81 -30.54
CA GLY A 227 10.92 -4.71 -30.42
C GLY A 227 10.23 -5.97 -29.93
N SER A 228 10.95 -7.09 -29.85
CA SER A 228 10.43 -8.39 -29.40
C SER A 228 11.60 -9.32 -29.07
N GLY A 229 11.60 -9.91 -27.87
CA GLY A 229 12.65 -10.81 -27.38
C GLY A 229 12.92 -10.66 -25.87
N THR A 230 13.72 -11.56 -25.31
CA THR A 230 13.96 -11.70 -23.84
C THR A 230 14.71 -10.52 -23.19
N VAL A 231 15.24 -9.56 -23.98
CA VAL A 231 16.11 -8.49 -23.46
C VAL A 231 15.70 -7.10 -23.97
N ASN A 232 14.47 -6.69 -23.65
CA ASN A 232 13.97 -5.34 -23.91
C ASN A 232 13.99 -4.49 -22.63
N PRO A 233 14.04 -3.15 -22.75
CA PRO A 233 13.83 -2.31 -21.58
C PRO A 233 12.46 -2.57 -20.95
N SER A 234 12.37 -2.40 -19.64
CA SER A 234 11.11 -2.48 -18.90
C SER A 234 10.98 -1.27 -17.99
N ILE A 235 9.77 -0.71 -17.91
CA ILE A 235 9.47 0.38 -17.00
C ILE A 235 8.58 -0.11 -15.88
N VAL A 236 8.86 0.33 -14.67
CA VAL A 236 7.96 0.18 -13.51
C VAL A 236 7.62 1.56 -12.99
N VAL A 237 6.33 1.86 -12.86
CA VAL A 237 5.84 3.14 -12.38
C VAL A 237 5.23 2.93 -11.00
N PHE A 238 5.83 3.52 -9.98
CA PHE A 238 5.30 3.52 -8.63
C PHE A 238 4.66 4.87 -8.34
N ARG A 239 3.46 4.85 -7.76
CA ARG A 239 2.92 6.03 -7.09
C ARG A 239 3.40 6.02 -5.65
N MET A 240 3.87 7.18 -5.19
CA MET A 240 4.27 7.43 -3.81
C MET A 240 3.20 8.26 -3.08
#